data_AF-A0ABD6EI85-F1
#
_entry.id   AF-A0ABD6EI85-F1
#
_cell.length_a   1.000
_cell.length_b   1.000
_cell.length_c   1.000
_cell.angle_alpha   90.00
_cell.angle_beta   90.00
_cell.angle_gamma   90.00
#
_symmetry.space_group_name_H-M   'P 1'
#
loop_
_entity.id
_entity.type
_entity.pdbx_description
1 polymer ?
#
loop_
_entity_poly.entity_id
_entity_poly.type
_entity_poly.pdbx_seq_one_letter_code
_entity_poly.pdbx_strand_id
1 'polypeptide(L)'
;MILDGLRVPFNAIDITLRGNEKERDFMRENAINGRSNGVPLPPQFFIDKEYLGNYMDFDDAVEDNQLPEFLRLIPPSSSEKSDENTSTANTTDQVRFRICFPS
;
A
#
# COMPACT_ATOMS: atom_id res chain seq x y z
N MET A 1 5.51 8.60 10.33
CA MET A 1 4.95 8.62 8.96
C MET A 1 3.46 8.90 9.04
N ILE A 2 2.82 9.37 7.95
CA ILE A 2 1.37 9.64 7.91
C ILE A 2 0.55 8.40 8.35
N LEU A 3 1.04 7.21 8.01
CA LEU A 3 0.44 5.93 8.37
C LEU A 3 0.42 5.63 9.88
N ASP A 4 1.43 6.09 10.63
CA ASP A 4 1.44 5.95 12.10
C ASP A 4 0.26 6.74 12.72
N GLY A 5 -0.06 7.90 12.14
CA GLY A 5 -1.19 8.72 12.55
C GLY A 5 -2.54 8.05 12.30
N LEU A 6 -2.65 7.26 11.24
CA LEU A 6 -3.84 6.48 10.90
C LEU A 6 -3.97 5.17 11.69
N ARG A 7 -2.98 4.82 12.51
CA ARG A 7 -2.89 3.52 13.22
C ARG A 7 -2.99 2.31 12.27
N VAL A 8 -2.49 2.46 11.06
CA VAL A 8 -2.49 1.41 10.06
C VAL A 8 -1.18 0.62 10.20
N PRO A 9 -1.22 -0.69 10.46
CA PRO A 9 0.00 -1.48 10.50
C PRO A 9 0.58 -1.61 9.10
N PHE A 10 1.80 -1.11 8.89
CA PHE A 10 2.53 -1.22 7.63
C PHE A 10 3.93 -1.78 7.82
N ASN A 11 4.42 -2.49 6.80
CA ASN A 11 5.72 -3.12 6.78
C ASN A 11 6.60 -2.28 5.87
N ALA A 12 7.49 -1.51 6.51
CA ALA A 12 8.46 -0.71 5.83
C ALA A 12 9.62 -1.62 5.41
N ILE A 13 9.75 -1.86 4.10
CA ILE A 13 10.80 -2.68 3.53
C ILE A 13 11.82 -1.79 2.82
N ASP A 14 13.05 -1.81 3.31
CA ASP A 14 14.16 -1.17 2.65
C ASP A 14 14.74 -2.09 1.57
N ILE A 15 14.55 -1.72 0.30
CA ILE A 15 15.02 -2.49 -0.86
C ILE A 15 16.52 -2.30 -1.14
N THR A 16 17.19 -1.38 -0.44
CA THR A 16 18.63 -1.11 -0.59
C THR A 16 19.48 -1.96 0.37
N LEU A 17 18.87 -2.56 1.40
CA LEU A 17 19.55 -3.46 2.33
C LEU A 17 20.06 -4.70 1.62
N ARG A 18 21.31 -5.08 1.93
CA ARG A 18 21.88 -6.38 1.55
C ARG A 18 21.06 -7.49 2.22
N GLY A 19 20.31 -8.25 1.41
CA GLY A 19 19.39 -9.29 1.85
C GLY A 19 17.96 -9.12 1.33
N ASN A 20 17.55 -7.89 1.00
CA ASN A 20 16.20 -7.55 0.51
C ASN A 20 16.15 -7.43 -1.02
N GLU A 21 17.08 -8.08 -1.72
CA GLU A 21 17.12 -8.09 -3.18
C GLU A 21 15.85 -8.71 -3.78
N LYS A 22 15.25 -9.67 -3.07
CA LYS A 22 13.97 -10.28 -3.46
C LYS A 22 12.83 -9.28 -3.40
N GLU A 23 12.78 -8.44 -2.39
CA GLU A 23 11.77 -7.39 -2.25
C GLU A 23 11.96 -6.27 -3.29
N ARG A 24 13.21 -5.95 -3.64
CA ARG A 24 13.53 -5.07 -4.77
C ARG A 24 12.99 -5.64 -6.08
N ASP A 25 13.25 -6.92 -6.33
CA ASP A 25 12.82 -7.59 -7.56
C ASP A 25 11.29 -7.75 -7.59
N PHE A 26 10.67 -8.11 -6.46
CA PHE A 26 9.22 -8.13 -6.28
C PHE A 26 8.58 -6.77 -6.57
N MET A 27 9.16 -5.69 -6.05
CA MET A 27 8.70 -4.34 -6.33
C MET A 27 8.77 -4.05 -7.84
N ARG A 28 9.86 -4.42 -8.51
CA ARG A 28 10.04 -4.18 -9.94
C ARG A 28 9.08 -4.98 -10.81
N GLU A 29 8.78 -6.21 -10.42
CA GLU A 29 7.86 -7.10 -11.14
C GLU A 29 6.39 -6.76 -10.90
N ASN A 30 6.04 -6.23 -9.72
CA ASN A 30 4.64 -5.99 -9.34
C ASN A 30 4.23 -4.50 -9.42
N ALA A 31 5.16 -3.54 -9.28
CA ALA A 31 4.89 -2.11 -9.50
C ALA A 31 4.94 -1.74 -10.98
N ILE A 32 4.32 -2.54 -11.84
CA ILE A 32 4.17 -2.24 -13.26
C ILE A 32 2.93 -1.37 -13.40
N ASN A 33 3.09 -0.05 -13.19
CA ASN A 33 2.03 0.88 -13.52
C ASN A 33 2.19 1.28 -14.99
N GLY A 34 1.17 1.09 -15.82
CA GLY A 34 1.21 1.40 -17.27
C GLY A 34 1.52 2.86 -17.62
N ARG A 35 1.60 3.74 -16.61
CA ARG A 35 2.04 5.14 -16.72
C ARG A 35 3.56 5.34 -16.60
N SER A 36 4.31 4.37 -16.07
CA SER A 36 5.76 4.44 -15.92
C SER A 36 6.45 3.48 -16.88
N ASN A 37 6.85 3.98 -18.05
CA ASN A 37 7.70 3.24 -19.00
C ASN A 37 9.15 3.16 -18.47
N GLY A 38 9.38 2.43 -17.38
CA GLY A 38 10.70 2.29 -16.75
C GLY A 38 10.70 1.47 -15.46
N VAL A 39 11.87 1.37 -14.81
CA VAL A 39 12.01 0.72 -13.50
C VAL A 39 11.21 1.51 -12.47
N PRO A 40 10.28 0.89 -11.71
CA PRO A 40 9.52 1.61 -10.70
C PRO A 40 10.47 2.16 -9.63
N LEU A 41 10.35 3.46 -9.39
CA LEU A 41 11.16 4.17 -8.40
C LEU A 41 10.44 4.12 -7.05
N PRO A 42 11.12 3.76 -5.96
CA PRO A 42 10.50 3.81 -4.65
C PRO A 42 10.24 5.28 -4.21
N PRO A 43 9.28 5.54 -3.31
CA PRO A 43 8.47 4.57 -2.58
C PRO A 43 7.33 3.96 -3.41
N GLN A 44 7.09 2.66 -3.20
CA GLN A 44 6.02 1.90 -3.85
C GLN A 44 5.12 1.24 -2.80
N PHE A 45 3.80 1.34 -2.98
CA PHE A 45 2.82 0.87 -2.02
C PHE A 45 2.14 -0.42 -2.49
N PHE A 46 2.05 -1.39 -1.59
CA PHE A 46 1.42 -2.68 -1.84
C PHE A 46 0.53 -3.06 -0.66
N ILE A 47 -0.55 -3.79 -0.96
CA ILE A 47 -1.41 -4.45 0.02
C ILE A 47 -1.45 -5.95 -0.27
N ASP A 48 -0.95 -6.76 0.67
CA ASP A 48 -0.67 -8.20 0.50
C ASP A 48 0.25 -8.51 -0.69
N LYS A 49 -0.31 -8.56 -1.91
CA LYS A 49 0.39 -8.79 -3.19
C LYS A 49 -0.11 -7.87 -4.30
N GLU A 50 -1.05 -7.00 -3.99
CA GLU A 50 -1.66 -6.09 -4.96
C GLU A 50 -0.95 -4.74 -4.89
N TYR A 51 -0.63 -4.22 -6.07
CA TYR A 51 -0.01 -2.92 -6.21
C TYR A 51 -1.06 -1.83 -6.04
N LEU A 52 -0.84 -0.94 -5.06
CA LEU A 52 -1.77 0.15 -4.74
C LEU A 52 -1.48 1.39 -5.59
N GLY A 53 -0.21 1.75 -5.70
CA GLY A 53 0.20 2.98 -6.36
C GLY A 53 1.63 3.38 -6.02
N ASN A 54 2.08 4.42 -6.70
CA ASN A 54 3.38 5.02 -6.47
C ASN A 54 3.28 6.14 -5.43
N TYR A 55 4.39 6.85 -5.21
CA TYR A 55 4.40 8.05 -4.36
C TYR A 55 3.36 9.10 -4.75
N MET A 56 3.19 9.39 -6.05
CA MET A 56 2.25 10.43 -6.50
C MET A 56 0.80 10.04 -6.17
N ASP A 57 0.41 8.79 -6.45
CA ASP A 57 -0.94 8.32 -6.15
C ASP A 57 -1.23 8.37 -4.63
N PHE A 58 -0.21 8.12 -3.80
CA PHE A 58 -0.32 8.25 -2.35
C PHE A 58 -0.40 9.72 -1.89
N ASP A 59 0.41 10.60 -2.47
CA ASP A 59 0.44 12.02 -2.14
C ASP A 59 -0.90 12.68 -2.50
N ASP A 60 -1.43 12.39 -3.70
CA ASP A 60 -2.76 12.80 -4.15
C ASP A 60 -3.84 12.33 -3.14
N ALA A 61 -3.79 11.06 -2.72
CA ALA A 61 -4.74 10.53 -1.74
C ALA A 61 -4.62 11.18 -0.34
N VAL A 62 -3.40 11.60 0.05
CA VAL A 62 -3.19 12.37 1.29
C VAL A 62 -3.80 13.76 1.16
N GLU A 63 -3.53 14.46 0.05
CA GLU A 63 -4.05 15.80 -0.22
C GLU A 63 -5.58 15.81 -0.30
N ASP A 64 -6.17 14.82 -0.96
CA ASP A 64 -7.62 14.64 -1.10
C ASP A 64 -8.28 14.05 0.17
N ASN A 65 -7.50 13.77 1.22
CA ASN A 65 -7.96 13.10 2.45
C ASN A 65 -8.68 11.75 2.16
N GLN A 66 -8.34 11.11 1.04
CA GLN A 66 -8.79 9.79 0.61
C GLN A 66 -7.74 8.70 0.88
N LEU A 67 -6.72 8.99 1.69
CA LEU A 67 -5.71 8.01 2.07
C LEU A 67 -6.30 6.68 2.63
N PRO A 68 -7.36 6.70 3.47
CA PRO A 68 -8.00 5.45 3.90
C PRO A 68 -8.63 4.63 2.77
N GLU A 69 -9.12 5.29 1.72
CA GLU A 69 -9.69 4.65 0.52
C GLU A 69 -8.60 4.12 -0.40
N PHE A 70 -7.52 4.89 -0.59
CA PHE A 70 -6.30 4.44 -1.26
C PHE A 70 -5.75 3.19 -0.58
N LEU A 71 -5.70 3.17 0.75
CA LEU A 71 -5.27 1.99 1.50
C LEU A 71 -6.34 0.88 1.56
N ARG A 72 -7.51 1.03 0.92
CA ARG A 72 -8.63 0.07 0.98
C ARG A 72 -9.04 -0.30 2.42
N LEU A 73 -8.86 0.62 3.35
CA LEU A 73 -9.25 0.46 4.75
C LEU A 73 -10.74 0.68 4.96
N ILE A 74 -11.35 1.47 4.08
CA ILE A 74 -12.78 1.70 4.06
C ILE A 74 -13.35 0.92 2.88
N PRO A 75 -14.34 0.03 3.07
CA PRO A 75 -15.13 -0.47 1.95
C PRO A 75 -15.80 0.72 1.24
N PRO A 76 -16.09 0.64 -0.07
CA PRO A 76 -16.56 1.76 -0.90
C PRO A 76 -17.97 2.29 -0.57
N SER A 77 -18.40 2.28 0.70
CA SER A 77 -19.77 2.53 1.15
C SER A 77 -19.86 3.63 2.21
N SER A 78 -19.49 4.86 1.88
CA SER A 78 -19.98 6.05 2.62
C SER A 78 -21.06 6.84 1.85
N SER A 79 -21.79 6.15 0.98
CA SER A 79 -23.17 6.50 0.62
C SER A 79 -24.00 5.23 0.70
N GLU A 80 -24.76 5.11 1.80
CA GLU A 80 -25.88 4.19 2.06
C GLU A 80 -26.05 3.00 1.10
N LYS A 81 -25.79 1.78 1.59
CA LYS A 81 -26.70 0.60 1.61
C LYS A 81 -25.89 -0.66 1.89
N SER A 82 -26.47 -1.48 2.77
CA SER A 82 -26.07 -2.81 3.19
C SER A 82 -25.75 -3.73 2.01
N ASP A 83 -24.64 -4.45 2.07
CA ASP A 83 -24.64 -5.92 1.98
C ASP A 83 -23.29 -6.49 2.42
N GLU A 84 -23.38 -7.35 3.42
CA GLU A 84 -22.32 -8.10 4.07
C GLU A 84 -21.92 -9.29 3.18
N ASN A 85 -20.67 -9.33 2.71
CA ASN A 85 -19.99 -10.59 2.43
C ASN A 85 -18.52 -10.51 2.83
N THR A 86 -18.30 -10.77 4.12
CA THR A 86 -17.21 -11.58 4.67
C THR A 86 -15.78 -11.14 4.39
N SER A 87 -15.23 -10.35 5.32
CA SER A 87 -14.16 -10.86 6.17
C SER A 87 -14.26 -10.20 7.55
N THR A 88 -15.13 -10.80 8.34
CA THR A 88 -14.93 -11.17 9.75
C THR A 88 -13.99 -10.32 10.61
N ALA A 89 -14.57 -9.82 11.68
CA ALA A 89 -13.90 -9.38 12.89
C ALA A 89 -12.78 -10.34 13.35
N ASN A 90 -11.78 -9.73 13.99
CA ASN A 90 -10.78 -10.31 14.89
C ASN A 90 -9.75 -11.22 14.22
N THR A 91 -8.47 -10.82 14.30
CA THR A 91 -7.32 -11.62 14.76
C THR A 91 -6.02 -10.93 14.31
N THR A 92 -5.33 -10.33 15.28
CA THR A 92 -3.87 -10.45 15.47
C THR A 92 -2.97 -10.28 14.24
N ASP A 93 -2.25 -9.15 14.20
CA ASP A 93 -0.81 -9.15 13.91
C ASP A 93 -0.36 -9.68 12.53
N GLN A 94 -1.02 -9.26 11.45
CA GLN A 94 -0.50 -9.49 10.10
C GLN A 94 -0.45 -8.15 9.35
N VAL A 95 0.76 -7.63 9.23
CA VAL A 95 1.06 -6.39 8.55
C VAL A 95 0.87 -6.58 7.04
N ARG A 96 -0.34 -6.29 6.53
CA ARG A 96 -0.71 -6.49 5.12
C ARG A 96 -0.16 -5.40 4.20
N PHE A 97 0.00 -4.18 4.72
CA PHE A 97 0.57 -3.08 3.95
C PHE A 97 2.07 -3.23 3.86
N ARG A 98 2.62 -3.10 2.66
CA ARG A 98 4.04 -3.16 2.39
C ARG A 98 4.45 -1.92 1.63
N ILE A 99 5.52 -1.29 2.10
CA ILE A 99 6.05 -0.06 1.49
C ILE A 99 7.52 -0.31 1.19
N CYS A 100 7.85 -0.34 -0.09
CA CYS A 100 9.22 -0.48 -0.53
C CYS A 100 9.82 0.92 -0.66
N PHE A 101 10.84 1.25 0.12
CA PHE A 101 11.55 2.54 0.08
C PHE A 101 13.06 2.31 -0.02
N PRO A 102 13.86 3.27 -0.53
CA PRO A 102 15.30 3.25 -0.32
C PRO A 102 15.61 3.96 1.00
N SER A 103 16.34 3.34 1.92
CA SER A 103 16.84 4.07 3.09
C SER A 103 17.89 5.10 2.72
#